data_AF-A0A2I6SB24-F1
#
_entry.id   AF-A0A2I6SB24-F1
#
_cell.length_a   1.000
_cell.length_b   1.000
_cell.length_c   1.000
_cell.angle_alpha   90.00
_cell.angle_beta   90.00
_cell.angle_gamma   90.00
#
_symmetry.space_group_name_H-M   'P 1'
#
loop_
_entity.id
_entity.type
_entity.pdbx_description
1 polymer ?
#
loop_
_entity_poly.entity_id
_entity_poly.type
_entity_poly.pdbx_seq_one_letter_code
_entity_poly.pdbx_strand_id
1 'polypeptide(L)'
;MAEEARARGRSTFRGHPIVWIGDRWIYSDNKQPIPGYGGTMRPCIVCGSEKWSGDGDVDECLGLLPGVTNACCGHGDRDTSYVVFESGVVLRGFFVARTAGDD
;
A
#
# COMPACT_ATOMS: atom_id res chain seq x y z
N MET A 1 22.24 -16.68 5.14
CA MET A 1 22.99 -16.01 4.05
C MET A 1 22.69 -16.57 2.64
N ALA A 2 21.98 -17.70 2.48
CA ALA A 2 21.74 -18.30 1.14
C ALA A 2 20.42 -17.86 0.44
N GLU A 3 19.49 -17.22 1.15
CA GLU A 3 18.12 -17.01 0.63
C GLU A 3 17.92 -15.67 -0.11
N GLU A 4 18.73 -14.65 0.20
CA GLU A 4 18.62 -13.32 -0.44
C GLU A 4 19.15 -13.29 -1.88
N ALA A 5 19.96 -14.29 -2.27
CA ALA A 5 20.53 -14.43 -3.62
C ALA A 5 19.48 -14.82 -4.70
N ARG A 6 18.20 -14.93 -4.37
CA ARG A 6 17.12 -15.38 -5.28
C ARG A 6 16.01 -14.36 -5.51
N ALA A 7 16.12 -13.13 -5.01
CA ALA A 7 15.08 -12.11 -5.20
C ALA A 7 14.99 -11.69 -6.68
N ARG A 8 13.85 -11.92 -7.33
CA ARG A 8 13.61 -11.58 -8.76
C ARG A 8 12.88 -10.26 -8.96
N GLY A 9 12.40 -9.64 -7.88
CA GLY A 9 11.66 -8.40 -7.91
C GLY A 9 11.57 -7.80 -6.51
N ARG A 10 11.41 -6.48 -6.45
CA ARG A 10 11.17 -5.70 -5.23
C ARG A 10 9.93 -4.84 -5.44
N SER A 11 9.14 -4.68 -4.40
CA SER A 11 7.97 -3.81 -4.39
C SER A 11 7.60 -3.47 -2.95
N THR A 12 6.46 -2.83 -2.74
CA THR A 12 5.86 -2.61 -1.42
C THR A 12 4.46 -3.18 -1.36
N PHE A 13 4.05 -3.67 -0.19
CA PHE A 13 2.68 -4.06 0.10
C PHE A 13 2.23 -3.37 1.38
N ARG A 14 1.29 -2.41 1.25
CA ARG A 14 0.79 -1.59 2.37
C ARG A 14 1.92 -0.89 3.15
N GLY A 15 2.93 -0.43 2.43
CA GLY A 15 4.13 0.23 2.95
C GLY A 15 5.25 -0.73 3.36
N HIS A 16 4.99 -2.03 3.50
CA HIS A 16 6.03 -3.00 3.85
C HIS A 16 6.85 -3.39 2.62
N PRO A 17 8.19 -3.32 2.67
CA PRO A 17 9.03 -3.81 1.59
C PRO A 17 8.83 -5.31 1.35
N ILE A 18 8.58 -5.71 0.11
CA ILE A 18 8.41 -7.11 -0.29
C ILE A 18 9.40 -7.50 -1.38
N VAL A 19 9.78 -8.77 -1.38
CA VAL A 19 10.66 -9.36 -2.40
C VAL A 19 10.02 -10.59 -3.02
N TRP A 20 10.23 -10.78 -4.31
CA TRP A 20 9.80 -11.98 -5.02
C TRP A 20 10.86 -13.07 -4.89
N ILE A 21 10.59 -14.13 -4.14
CA ILE A 21 11.52 -15.26 -3.96
C ILE A 21 10.82 -16.56 -4.34
N GLY A 22 11.43 -17.30 -5.27
CA GLY A 22 10.79 -18.48 -5.89
C GLY A 22 9.63 -18.06 -6.78
N ASP A 23 8.42 -18.26 -6.29
CA ASP A 23 7.13 -18.05 -6.96
C ASP A 23 6.13 -17.24 -6.11
N ARG A 24 6.63 -16.52 -5.10
CA ARG A 24 5.79 -15.76 -4.17
C ARG A 24 6.40 -14.43 -3.73
N TRP A 25 5.54 -13.49 -3.42
CA TRP A 25 5.90 -12.27 -2.69
C TRP A 25 5.97 -12.55 -1.19
N ILE A 26 7.08 -12.17 -0.56
CA ILE A 26 7.28 -12.27 0.89
C ILE A 26 7.70 -10.92 1.46
N TYR A 27 7.38 -10.66 2.73
CA TYR A 27 7.90 -9.50 3.44
C TYR A 27 9.42 -9.61 3.62
N SER A 28 10.13 -8.52 3.34
CA SER A 28 11.59 -8.53 3.30
C SER A 28 12.23 -8.71 4.68
N ASP A 29 11.53 -8.31 5.74
CA ASP A 29 12.01 -8.29 7.12
C ASP A 29 11.88 -9.66 7.82
N ASN A 30 10.71 -10.30 7.73
CA ASN A 30 10.42 -11.55 8.45
C ASN A 30 10.31 -12.78 7.53
N LYS A 31 10.45 -12.58 6.21
CA LYS A 31 10.39 -13.61 5.16
C LYS A 31 9.06 -14.38 5.10
N GLN A 32 8.01 -13.89 5.77
CA GLN A 32 6.66 -14.48 5.70
C GLN A 32 5.98 -14.09 4.38
N PRO A 33 5.16 -14.96 3.77
CA PRO A 33 4.37 -14.60 2.60
C PRO A 33 3.41 -13.45 2.88
N ILE A 34 3.04 -12.70 1.84
CA ILE A 34 1.90 -11.77 1.91
C ILE A 34 0.56 -12.56 1.78
N PRO A 35 -0.60 -11.95 2.09
CA PRO A 35 -1.91 -12.64 2.07
C PRO A 35 -2.24 -13.37 0.77
N GLY A 36 -1.91 -12.79 -0.39
CA GLY A 36 -2.12 -13.42 -1.70
C GLY A 36 -1.34 -14.73 -1.93
N TYR A 37 -0.40 -15.06 -1.03
CA TYR A 37 0.41 -16.28 -1.06
C TYR A 37 0.27 -17.09 0.24
N GLY A 38 -0.86 -16.95 0.94
CA GLY A 38 -1.20 -17.73 2.14
C GLY A 38 -0.61 -17.21 3.45
N GLY A 39 -0.08 -15.99 3.46
CA GLY A 39 0.40 -15.33 4.69
C GLY A 39 -0.64 -14.46 5.39
N THR A 40 -0.23 -13.75 6.44
CA THR A 40 -1.11 -12.88 7.22
C THR A 40 -1.05 -11.43 6.74
N MET A 41 -2.18 -10.73 6.79
CA MET A 41 -2.25 -9.30 6.52
C MET A 41 -1.58 -8.55 7.67
N ARG A 42 -0.67 -7.63 7.34
CA ARG A 42 -0.08 -6.72 8.33
C ARG A 42 -0.79 -5.37 8.29
N PRO A 43 -0.86 -4.66 9.43
CA PRO A 43 -1.28 -3.26 9.46
C PRO A 43 -0.53 -2.43 8.42
N CYS A 44 -1.25 -1.55 7.71
CA CYS A 44 -0.63 -0.61 6.79
C CYS A 44 0.35 0.30 7.55
N ILE A 45 1.59 0.47 7.05
CA ILE A 45 2.56 1.38 7.70
C ILE A 45 2.06 2.82 7.71
N VAL A 46 1.28 3.23 6.71
CA VAL A 46 0.82 4.61 6.53
C VAL A 46 -0.34 4.95 7.46
N CYS A 47 -1.35 4.09 7.55
CA CYS A 47 -2.60 4.40 8.27
C CYS A 47 -2.89 3.50 9.48
N GLY A 48 -2.13 2.42 9.66
CA GLY A 48 -2.33 1.44 10.73
C GLY A 48 -3.50 0.46 10.51
N SER A 49 -4.32 0.64 9.47
CA SER A 49 -5.46 -0.24 9.26
C SER A 49 -5.05 -1.62 8.78
N GLU A 50 -5.77 -2.63 9.28
CA GLU A 50 -5.70 -4.03 8.84
C GLU A 50 -6.83 -4.42 7.88
N LYS A 51 -7.84 -3.55 7.70
CA LYS A 51 -8.98 -3.88 6.83
C LYS A 51 -8.52 -4.06 5.39
N TRP A 52 -9.20 -4.95 4.70
CA TRP A 52 -9.06 -5.11 3.27
C TRP A 52 -9.94 -4.05 2.58
N SER A 53 -9.37 -3.33 1.63
CA SER A 53 -10.11 -2.44 0.72
C SER A 53 -10.03 -3.07 -0.67
N GLY A 54 -11.17 -3.44 -1.25
CA GLY A 54 -11.28 -3.90 -2.62
C GLY A 54 -11.68 -2.79 -3.58
N ASP A 55 -11.95 -3.17 -4.83
CA ASP A 55 -12.47 -2.23 -5.83
C ASP A 55 -13.82 -1.64 -5.37
N GLY A 56 -13.90 -0.30 -5.35
CA GLY A 56 -15.08 0.43 -4.89
C GLY A 56 -15.07 0.77 -3.40
N ASP A 57 -14.15 0.23 -2.60
CA ASP A 57 -13.95 0.66 -1.23
C ASP A 57 -13.14 1.96 -1.15
N VAL A 58 -13.32 2.69 -0.05
CA VAL A 58 -12.54 3.89 0.25
C VAL A 58 -11.14 3.48 0.67
N ASP A 59 -10.12 4.13 0.10
CA ASP A 59 -8.74 4.02 0.58
C ASP A 59 -8.65 4.58 2.01
N GLU A 60 -8.46 3.72 3.01
CA GLU A 60 -8.49 4.10 4.43
C GLU A 60 -7.34 5.03 4.85
N CYS A 61 -6.28 5.13 4.04
CA CYS A 61 -5.23 6.10 4.29
C CYS A 61 -5.74 7.53 4.00
N LEU A 62 -6.59 7.67 2.99
CA LEU A 62 -7.14 8.95 2.53
C LEU A 62 -8.49 9.28 3.18
N GLY A 63 -9.34 8.26 3.39
CA GLY A 63 -10.73 8.45 3.73
C GLY A 63 -11.54 9.03 2.56
N LEU A 64 -12.74 9.54 2.87
CA LEU A 64 -13.58 10.23 1.90
C LEU A 64 -13.06 11.65 1.69
N LEU A 65 -12.66 11.96 0.46
CA LEU A 65 -12.20 13.29 0.06
C LEU A 65 -13.32 14.01 -0.72
N PRO A 66 -13.79 15.19 -0.29
CA PRO A 66 -14.81 15.95 -1.02
C PRO A 66 -14.36 16.29 -2.44
N GLY A 67 -15.26 16.13 -3.43
CA GLY A 67 -14.99 16.44 -4.83
C GLY A 67 -14.03 15.47 -5.53
N VAL A 68 -13.77 14.30 -4.95
CA VAL A 68 -12.91 13.24 -5.49
C VAL A 68 -13.77 12.07 -5.95
N THR A 69 -13.52 11.59 -7.18
CA THR A 69 -14.23 10.44 -7.77
C THR A 69 -13.49 9.13 -7.52
N ASN A 70 -12.16 9.17 -7.47
CA ASN A 70 -11.32 8.00 -7.23
C ASN A 70 -9.97 8.45 -6.65
N ALA A 71 -9.45 7.75 -5.66
CA ALA A 71 -8.12 8.00 -5.13
C ALA A 71 -7.48 6.73 -4.55
N CYS A 72 -6.16 6.68 -4.61
CA CYS A 72 -5.35 5.66 -3.97
C CYS A 72 -4.09 6.30 -3.37
N CYS A 73 -3.76 5.93 -2.15
CA CYS A 73 -2.54 6.37 -1.46
C CYS A 73 -1.26 5.71 -2.01
N GLY A 74 -1.38 4.79 -2.97
CA GLY A 74 -0.28 4.01 -3.52
C GLY A 74 0.24 2.92 -2.59
N HIS A 75 -0.39 2.73 -1.42
CA HIS A 75 -0.02 1.71 -0.42
C HIS A 75 1.49 1.67 -0.11
N GLY A 76 2.10 2.86 -0.01
CA GLY A 76 3.53 3.03 0.27
C GLY A 76 4.42 3.22 -0.96
N ASP A 77 3.89 3.02 -2.17
CA ASP A 77 4.55 3.36 -3.42
C ASP A 77 4.02 4.71 -3.93
N ARG A 78 4.85 5.75 -3.73
CA ARG A 78 4.56 7.12 -4.18
C ARG A 78 4.16 7.17 -5.64
N ASP A 79 4.85 6.44 -6.51
CA ASP A 79 4.71 6.60 -7.95
C ASP A 79 3.36 6.04 -8.47
N THR A 80 2.70 5.22 -7.65
CA THR A 80 1.36 4.69 -7.92
C THR A 80 0.24 5.49 -7.26
N SER A 81 0.56 6.43 -6.37
CA SER A 81 -0.45 7.27 -5.71
C SER A 81 -1.16 8.21 -6.68
N TYR A 82 -2.47 8.38 -6.51
CA TYR A 82 -3.25 9.31 -7.31
C TYR A 82 -4.52 9.81 -6.60
N VAL A 83 -5.00 10.99 -7.02
CA VAL A 83 -6.33 11.53 -6.69
C VAL A 83 -6.95 12.08 -7.98
N VAL A 84 -8.15 11.62 -8.32
CA VAL A 84 -8.94 12.10 -9.46
C VAL A 84 -10.09 12.94 -8.93
N PHE A 85 -10.12 14.22 -9.30
CA PHE A 85 -11.19 15.14 -8.92
C PHE A 85 -12.33 15.13 -9.94
N GLU A 86 -13.53 15.50 -9.51
CA GLU A 86 -14.71 15.69 -10.38
C GLU A 86 -14.45 16.71 -11.51
N SER A 87 -13.54 17.66 -11.27
CA SER A 87 -13.10 18.66 -12.27
C SER A 87 -12.27 18.07 -13.42
N GLY A 88 -11.86 16.81 -13.33
CA GLY A 88 -10.93 16.16 -14.26
C GLY A 88 -9.44 16.40 -13.94
N VAL A 89 -9.12 17.18 -12.90
CA VAL A 89 -7.74 17.34 -12.42
C VAL A 89 -7.26 16.05 -11.74
N VAL A 90 -6.01 15.67 -11.97
CA VAL A 90 -5.39 14.50 -11.37
C VAL A 90 -4.10 14.88 -10.62
N LEU A 91 -4.03 14.57 -9.34
CA LEU A 91 -2.79 14.61 -8.56
C LEU A 91 -2.13 13.23 -8.59
N ARG A 92 -0.80 13.18 -8.73
CA ARG A 92 -0.01 11.94 -8.72
C ARG A 92 1.28 12.15 -7.94
N GLY A 93 1.86 11.06 -7.44
CA GLY A 93 3.22 11.11 -6.88
C GLY A 93 3.31 11.82 -5.54
N PHE A 94 2.41 11.52 -4.59
CA PHE A 94 2.36 12.11 -3.25
C PHE A 94 2.57 11.06 -2.15
N PHE A 95 2.76 11.55 -0.92
CA PHE A 95 2.74 10.75 0.30
C PHE A 95 1.59 11.21 1.19
N VAL A 96 1.03 10.29 1.96
CA VAL A 96 0.03 10.60 3.00
C VAL A 96 0.77 10.76 4.33
N ALA A 97 0.59 11.90 4.98
CA ALA A 97 1.01 12.13 6.35
C ALA A 97 -0.25 12.40 7.19
N ARG A 98 -0.42 11.66 8.29
CA ARG A 98 -1.42 12.02 9.30
C ARG A 98 -0.79 13.01 10.26
N THR A 99 -1.32 14.21 10.29
CA THR A 99 -1.09 15.10 11.44
C THR A 99 -1.80 14.48 12.63
N ALA A 100 -1.21 14.52 13.83
CA ALA A 100 -1.95 14.22 15.04
C ALA A 100 -3.16 15.17 15.07
N GLY A 101 -4.36 14.61 14.90
CA GLY A 101 -5.60 15.33 15.11
C GLY A 101 -5.99 15.09 16.56
N ASP A 102 -6.24 16.17 17.30
CA ASP A 102 -6.79 16.12 18.65
C ASP A 102 -8.13 15.35 18.63
N ASP A 103 -8.19 14.28 19.41
CA ASP A 103 -9.40 13.46 19.64
C ASP A 103 -10.54 14.27 20.27
#